data_AF-A0AAU5YR30-F1
#
_entry.id   AF-A0AAU5YR30-F1
#
_cell.length_a   1.000
_cell.length_b   1.000
_cell.length_c   1.000
_cell.angle_alpha   90.00
_cell.angle_beta   90.00
_cell.angle_gamma   90.00
#
_symmetry.space_group_name_H-M   'P 1'
#
loop_
_entity.id
_entity.type
_entity.pdbx_description
1 polymer ?
#
loop_
_entity_poly.entity_id
_entity_poly.type
_entity_poly.pdbx_seq_one_letter_code
_entity_poly.pdbx_strand_id
1 'polypeptide(L)'
;MRKSHLPGRLRALAGVLAAGALIAGLSGTAAHATGTTTETATETTALAAEPEIGIQFNPDGDAGQCGGSTGQQWGVTPDWTRAIRFDTDGRSGGCQLAFGIYDPNGTLAGASLTYRFQASAGGDAGQCGSQGVYQMPIQTFRTFGPSVRVDTDNRSGWCNLTFAVSGRSDVGLDVQFYPDGDSAQCLGYLPAGQYRTAYAGNPVTLGIDADGRSGGCQFLLRLRRF
;
A
#
# COMPACT_ATOMS: atom_id res chain seq x y z
N MET A 1 7.60 -54.44 -11.14
CA MET A 1 8.98 -55.00 -11.04
C MET A 1 9.98 -53.88 -11.30
N ARG A 2 11.24 -54.03 -10.85
CA ARG A 2 12.36 -53.04 -10.91
C ARG A 2 12.13 -51.86 -9.91
N LYS A 3 13.04 -51.44 -9.00
CA LYS A 3 14.52 -51.44 -8.84
C LYS A 3 15.25 -50.61 -9.92
N SER A 4 16.13 -49.62 -9.68
CA SER A 4 16.58 -48.83 -8.50
C SER A 4 17.19 -47.49 -9.04
N HIS A 5 18.09 -46.67 -8.46
CA HIS A 5 18.93 -46.68 -7.23
C HIS A 5 19.43 -45.25 -6.84
N LEU A 6 20.32 -45.18 -5.85
CA LEU A 6 21.15 -44.04 -5.38
C LEU A 6 22.51 -43.97 -6.16
N PRO A 7 23.51 -43.10 -5.84
CA PRO A 7 23.54 -41.70 -5.35
C PRO A 7 24.66 -40.82 -6.00
N GLY A 8 24.87 -39.58 -5.53
CA GLY A 8 26.17 -38.88 -5.54
C GLY A 8 26.09 -37.51 -4.86
N ARG A 9 26.75 -37.19 -3.73
CA ARG A 9 28.17 -37.22 -3.26
C ARG A 9 28.99 -35.96 -3.57
N LEU A 10 29.19 -35.17 -2.50
CA LEU A 10 30.45 -34.52 -2.06
C LEU A 10 31.25 -33.67 -3.06
N ARG A 11 31.48 -32.41 -2.66
CA ARG A 11 32.82 -31.98 -2.19
C ARG A 11 32.74 -30.76 -1.28
N ALA A 12 33.65 -30.71 -0.30
CA ALA A 12 33.92 -29.55 0.53
C ALA A 12 35.26 -28.93 0.13
N LEU A 13 35.49 -27.67 0.51
CA LEU A 13 36.83 -27.10 0.64
C LEU A 13 36.79 -26.01 1.72
N ALA A 14 37.74 -26.06 2.64
CA ALA A 14 37.91 -25.06 3.69
C ALA A 14 39.07 -24.11 3.33
N GLY A 15 38.98 -22.86 3.77
CA GLY A 15 40.06 -21.88 3.74
C GLY A 15 40.34 -21.39 5.16
N VAL A 16 41.61 -21.45 5.57
CA VAL A 16 42.13 -21.01 6.88
C VAL A 16 43.46 -20.29 6.62
N LEU A 17 43.94 -19.52 7.61
CA LEU A 17 45.16 -18.69 7.63
C LEU A 17 44.91 -17.24 7.15
N ALA A 18 45.64 -16.22 7.63
CA ALA A 18 46.76 -16.22 8.58
C ALA A 18 46.57 -15.20 9.72
N ALA A 19 47.45 -15.23 10.72
CA ALA A 19 47.42 -14.33 11.88
C ALA A 19 48.64 -13.41 11.93
N GLY A 20 48.48 -12.28 12.62
CA GLY A 20 49.55 -11.64 13.40
C GLY A 20 50.42 -10.59 12.70
N ALA A 21 50.33 -9.36 13.21
CA ALA A 21 51.43 -8.40 13.21
C ALA A 21 51.35 -7.57 14.50
N LEU A 22 52.26 -7.79 15.45
CA LEU A 22 52.49 -6.90 16.58
C LEU A 22 53.50 -5.83 16.14
N ILE A 23 53.18 -4.56 16.36
CA ILE A 23 54.16 -3.47 16.31
C ILE A 23 54.09 -2.75 17.65
N ALA A 24 55.23 -2.68 18.34
CA ALA A 24 55.35 -2.09 19.67
C ALA A 24 56.23 -0.83 19.62
N GLY A 25 55.80 0.21 20.33
CA GLY A 25 56.67 1.25 20.86
C GLY A 25 57.22 2.30 19.89
N LEU A 26 56.74 3.54 20.04
CA LEU A 26 57.57 4.73 19.86
C LEU A 26 57.06 5.84 20.78
N SER A 27 57.84 6.16 21.81
CA SER A 27 57.48 7.12 22.85
C SER A 27 57.68 8.55 22.37
N GLY A 28 56.63 9.17 21.82
CA GLY A 28 56.66 10.57 21.38
C GLY A 28 56.11 11.53 22.43
N THR A 29 56.95 12.39 23.01
CA THR A 29 56.51 13.52 23.86
C THR A 29 55.95 14.65 22.99
N ALA A 30 54.65 14.59 22.70
CA ALA A 30 53.90 15.70 22.11
C ALA A 30 53.28 16.59 23.20
N ALA A 31 53.34 17.91 23.03
CA ALA A 31 52.87 18.88 24.01
C ALA A 31 51.33 18.99 24.07
N HIS A 32 50.81 19.56 25.16
CA HIS A 32 49.41 19.97 25.24
C HIS A 32 49.08 21.02 24.17
N ALA A 33 48.13 20.68 23.31
CA ALA A 33 47.32 21.65 22.58
C ALA A 33 45.85 21.32 22.84
N THR A 34 45.26 21.93 23.88
CA THR A 34 43.82 21.85 24.15
C THR A 34 43.06 22.73 23.16
N GLY A 35 43.18 22.39 21.87
CA GLY A 35 42.38 22.99 20.82
C GLY A 35 40.95 22.51 20.97
N THR A 36 40.06 23.37 21.47
CA THR A 36 38.62 23.16 21.36
C THR A 36 38.23 23.29 19.89
N THR A 37 38.41 22.21 19.14
CA THR A 37 37.78 22.05 17.83
C THR A 37 36.28 21.96 18.05
N THR A 38 35.62 23.11 17.98
CA THR A 38 34.17 23.17 17.74
C THR A 38 33.93 22.64 16.33
N GLU A 39 33.95 21.31 16.22
CA GLU A 39 33.45 20.59 15.06
C GLU A 39 31.99 20.98 14.91
N THR A 40 31.75 21.98 14.08
CA THR A 40 30.41 22.38 13.66
C THR A 40 29.97 21.30 12.70
N ALA A 41 29.56 20.18 13.29
CA ALA A 41 28.91 19.08 12.60
C ALA A 41 27.77 19.71 11.81
N THR A 42 27.98 19.86 10.50
CA THR A 42 26.96 20.33 9.59
C THR A 42 26.03 19.14 9.40
N GLU A 43 25.18 18.95 10.41
CA GLU A 43 24.12 17.97 10.44
C GLU A 43 23.23 18.28 9.24
N THR A 44 23.57 17.61 8.14
CA THR A 44 22.83 17.70 6.90
C THR A 44 21.55 16.95 7.19
N THR A 45 20.56 17.68 7.70
CA THR A 45 19.23 17.18 8.01
C THR A 45 18.63 16.72 6.69
N ALA A 46 18.88 15.45 6.36
CA ALA A 46 18.33 14.82 5.17
C ALA A 46 16.82 14.99 5.24
N LEU A 47 16.25 15.71 4.28
CA LEU A 47 14.83 16.00 4.26
C LEU A 47 14.07 14.69 4.43
N ALA A 48 13.32 14.58 5.52
CA ALA A 48 12.62 13.35 5.87
C ALA A 48 11.70 12.98 4.72
N ALA A 49 12.05 11.92 3.99
CA ALA A 49 11.25 11.39 2.89
C ALA A 49 9.79 11.22 3.36
N GLU A 50 8.89 11.91 2.65
CA GLU A 50 7.46 11.95 2.93
C GLU A 50 6.85 10.54 2.85
N PRO A 51 5.84 10.23 3.69
CA PRO A 51 5.18 8.95 3.63
C PRO A 51 4.36 8.78 2.33
N GLU A 52 4.30 7.55 1.83
CA GLU A 52 3.60 7.19 0.60
C GLU A 52 2.36 6.34 0.88
N ILE A 53 1.23 6.64 0.22
CA ILE A 53 0.06 5.78 0.18
C ILE A 53 0.14 4.79 -0.99
N GLY A 54 0.06 3.50 -0.69
CA GLY A 54 0.14 2.42 -1.66
C GLY A 54 -1.22 1.86 -2.06
N ILE A 55 -1.37 1.55 -3.35
CA ILE A 55 -2.45 0.69 -3.86
C ILE A 55 -1.80 -0.45 -4.65
N GLN A 56 -2.12 -1.69 -4.28
CA GLN A 56 -1.92 -2.89 -5.09
C GLN A 56 -3.26 -3.26 -5.73
N PHE A 57 -3.26 -3.54 -7.02
CA PHE A 57 -4.46 -3.79 -7.81
C PHE A 57 -4.14 -4.81 -8.91
N ASN A 58 -4.82 -5.95 -8.89
CA ASN A 58 -4.57 -7.05 -9.85
C ASN A 58 -5.89 -7.64 -10.33
N PRO A 59 -6.02 -7.96 -11.63
CA PRO A 59 -7.19 -8.63 -12.16
C PRO A 59 -7.23 -10.10 -11.71
N ASP A 60 -8.44 -10.60 -11.56
CA ASP A 60 -8.74 -11.98 -11.23
C ASP A 60 -9.70 -12.53 -12.29
N GLY A 61 -9.14 -12.91 -13.45
CA GLY A 61 -9.87 -13.12 -14.70
C GLY A 61 -9.40 -12.16 -15.79
N ASP A 62 -10.33 -11.46 -16.44
CA ASP A 62 -10.02 -10.47 -17.49
C ASP A 62 -9.26 -9.26 -16.91
N ALA A 63 -8.13 -8.91 -17.54
CA ALA A 63 -7.31 -7.76 -17.19
C ALA A 63 -8.04 -6.42 -17.31
N GLY A 64 -9.09 -6.35 -18.12
CA GLY A 64 -9.96 -5.19 -18.25
C GLY A 64 -10.68 -4.80 -16.96
N GLN A 65 -10.95 -5.73 -16.04
CA GLN A 65 -11.74 -5.44 -14.82
C GLN A 65 -11.02 -4.55 -13.80
N CYS A 66 -9.70 -4.37 -13.94
CA CYS A 66 -8.91 -3.31 -13.26
C CYS A 66 -8.51 -2.15 -14.23
N GLY A 67 -9.31 -1.90 -15.27
CA GLY A 67 -9.03 -0.87 -16.28
C GLY A 67 -7.81 -1.17 -17.17
N GLY A 68 -7.48 -2.45 -17.37
CA GLY A 68 -6.30 -2.89 -18.13
C GLY A 68 -4.95 -2.60 -17.46
N SER A 69 -4.95 -2.02 -16.25
CA SER A 69 -3.74 -1.68 -15.49
C SER A 69 -3.59 -2.62 -14.28
N THR A 70 -2.35 -3.01 -13.97
CA THR A 70 -2.07 -4.04 -12.94
C THR A 70 -0.84 -3.71 -12.10
N GLY A 71 -0.70 -4.40 -10.96
CA GLY A 71 0.50 -4.39 -10.13
C GLY A 71 0.37 -3.51 -8.89
N GLN A 72 1.35 -2.63 -8.68
CA GLN A 72 1.47 -1.81 -7.48
C GLN A 72 1.79 -0.35 -7.84
N GLN A 73 1.29 0.59 -7.05
CA GLN A 73 1.68 1.99 -7.13
C GLN A 73 1.72 2.65 -5.75
N TRP A 74 2.45 3.76 -5.66
CA TRP A 74 2.65 4.54 -4.46
C TRP A 74 2.55 6.03 -4.81
N GLY A 75 1.76 6.78 -4.05
CA GLY A 75 1.66 8.25 -4.14
C GLY A 75 2.35 8.89 -2.94
N VAL A 76 3.36 9.72 -3.18
CA VAL A 76 4.10 10.45 -2.14
C VAL A 76 3.21 11.54 -1.54
N THR A 77 3.19 11.74 -0.23
CA THR A 77 2.45 12.87 0.38
C THR A 77 3.03 14.21 -0.11
N PRO A 78 2.23 15.20 -0.55
CA PRO A 78 0.76 15.29 -0.59
C PRO A 78 0.18 15.11 -2.01
N ASP A 79 0.80 14.30 -2.86
CA ASP A 79 0.29 13.97 -4.20
C ASP A 79 -0.74 12.83 -4.17
N TRP A 80 -1.43 12.66 -5.29
CA TRP A 80 -2.37 11.55 -5.51
C TRP A 80 -1.67 10.32 -6.09
N THR A 81 -2.18 9.12 -5.79
CA THR A 81 -1.95 7.95 -6.63
C THR A 81 -2.49 8.20 -8.04
N ARG A 82 -1.95 7.51 -9.05
CA ARG A 82 -2.61 7.50 -10.37
C ARG A 82 -3.98 6.83 -10.24
N ALA A 83 -4.92 7.19 -11.10
CA ALA A 83 -6.23 6.55 -11.13
C ALA A 83 -6.11 5.05 -11.43
N ILE A 84 -6.86 4.24 -10.69
CA ILE A 84 -7.27 2.90 -11.12
C ILE A 84 -8.75 2.97 -11.52
N ARG A 85 -9.16 2.14 -12.49
CA ARG A 85 -10.56 1.99 -12.87
C ARG A 85 -11.05 0.62 -12.41
N PHE A 86 -12.18 0.60 -11.71
CA PHE A 86 -13.05 -0.57 -11.67
C PHE A 86 -13.84 -0.56 -12.96
N ASP A 87 -13.68 -1.58 -13.79
CA ASP A 87 -14.53 -1.80 -14.96
C ASP A 87 -15.67 -2.74 -14.56
N THR A 88 -16.88 -2.47 -15.03
CA THR A 88 -18.12 -2.97 -14.40
C THR A 88 -19.11 -3.52 -15.43
N ASP A 89 -18.62 -3.80 -16.63
CA ASP A 89 -19.38 -4.23 -17.82
C ASP A 89 -19.74 -5.73 -17.87
N GLY A 90 -19.61 -6.46 -16.76
CA GLY A 90 -20.16 -7.81 -16.61
C GLY A 90 -19.28 -8.96 -17.08
N ARG A 91 -18.05 -8.71 -17.52
CA ARG A 91 -17.10 -9.77 -17.90
C ARG A 91 -16.68 -10.60 -16.68
N SER A 92 -16.52 -11.90 -16.91
CA SER A 92 -16.17 -12.86 -15.85
C SER A 92 -14.83 -12.55 -15.21
N GLY A 93 -14.84 -12.40 -13.89
CA GLY A 93 -13.66 -12.08 -13.09
C GLY A 93 -13.88 -10.85 -12.23
N GLY A 94 -12.80 -10.29 -11.71
CA GLY A 94 -12.86 -9.16 -10.79
C GLY A 94 -11.56 -8.40 -10.65
N CYS A 95 -11.55 -7.42 -9.74
CA CYS A 95 -10.35 -6.68 -9.36
C CYS A 95 -10.02 -6.93 -7.88
N GLN A 96 -8.83 -7.45 -7.61
CA GLN A 96 -8.26 -7.61 -6.28
C GLN A 96 -7.53 -6.32 -5.87
N LEU A 97 -7.77 -5.85 -4.64
CA LEU A 97 -7.23 -4.62 -4.07
C LEU A 97 -6.50 -4.90 -2.75
N ALA A 98 -5.35 -4.28 -2.53
CA ALA A 98 -4.76 -4.17 -1.21
C ALA A 98 -4.15 -2.78 -0.99
N PHE A 99 -4.09 -2.34 0.27
CA PHE A 99 -3.63 -1.02 0.67
C PHE A 99 -2.51 -1.12 1.70
N GLY A 100 -1.61 -0.12 1.72
CA GLY A 100 -0.49 -0.05 2.65
C GLY A 100 0.16 1.32 2.64
N ILE A 101 1.01 1.61 3.63
CA ILE A 101 1.63 2.92 3.82
C ILE A 101 3.12 2.73 4.11
N TYR A 102 3.95 3.38 3.30
CA TYR A 102 5.39 3.40 3.46
C TYR A 102 5.78 4.71 4.15
N ASP A 103 6.26 4.60 5.38
CA ASP A 103 6.66 5.74 6.22
C ASP A 103 8.11 5.52 6.67
N PRO A 104 9.11 5.83 5.81
CA PRO A 104 10.51 5.50 6.06
C PRO A 104 11.09 6.17 7.31
N ASN A 105 10.49 7.27 7.77
CA ASN A 105 11.00 8.08 8.88
C ASN A 105 10.08 8.05 10.13
N GLY A 106 9.04 7.20 10.16
CA GLY A 106 8.12 7.09 11.30
C GLY A 106 7.27 8.35 11.54
N THR A 107 7.10 9.20 10.52
CA THR A 107 6.38 10.48 10.59
C THR A 107 4.89 10.33 10.98
N LEU A 108 4.32 9.16 10.75
CA LEU A 108 2.94 8.76 11.05
C LEU A 108 2.83 7.96 12.35
N ALA A 109 3.88 7.86 13.16
CA ALA A 109 3.81 7.18 14.46
C ALA A 109 2.59 7.67 15.28
N GLY A 110 1.82 6.71 15.82
CA GLY A 110 0.56 6.98 16.52
C GLY A 110 -0.69 7.09 15.65
N ALA A 111 -0.57 7.19 14.32
CA ALA A 111 -1.71 7.07 13.41
C ALA A 111 -2.10 5.61 13.16
N SER A 112 -3.36 5.37 12.85
CA SER A 112 -3.84 4.09 12.32
C SER A 112 -4.89 4.30 11.24
N LEU A 113 -4.70 3.64 10.10
CA LEU A 113 -5.60 3.67 8.95
C LEU A 113 -6.12 2.25 8.67
N THR A 114 -7.43 2.12 8.48
CA THR A 114 -8.09 0.85 8.17
C THR A 114 -8.98 0.94 6.95
N TYR A 115 -9.24 -0.21 6.33
CA TYR A 115 -10.25 -0.39 5.30
C TYR A 115 -11.18 -1.53 5.70
N ARG A 116 -12.49 -1.26 5.64
CA ARG A 116 -13.56 -2.25 5.77
C ARG A 116 -14.14 -2.53 4.40
N PHE A 117 -14.29 -3.80 4.07
CA PHE A 117 -14.85 -4.26 2.80
C PHE A 117 -15.96 -5.26 3.05
N GLN A 118 -17.13 -5.05 2.44
CA GLN A 118 -18.34 -5.86 2.68
C GLN A 118 -19.33 -5.72 1.53
N ALA A 119 -20.19 -6.72 1.34
CA ALA A 119 -21.36 -6.60 0.47
C ALA A 119 -22.37 -5.56 1.00
N SER A 120 -23.26 -5.09 0.13
CA SER A 120 -24.40 -4.25 0.50
C SER A 120 -25.49 -5.04 1.23
N ALA A 121 -26.36 -4.34 1.96
CA ALA A 121 -27.46 -4.97 2.68
C ALA A 121 -28.45 -5.59 1.70
N GLY A 122 -28.44 -6.93 1.61
CA GLY A 122 -29.24 -7.70 0.64
C GLY A 122 -28.56 -7.97 -0.71
N GLY A 123 -27.31 -7.55 -0.90
CA GLY A 123 -26.51 -7.92 -2.07
C GLY A 123 -25.89 -9.33 -1.96
N ASP A 124 -25.42 -9.88 -3.09
CA ASP A 124 -24.71 -11.16 -3.10
C ASP A 124 -23.34 -11.04 -2.42
N ALA A 125 -23.11 -11.83 -1.37
CA ALA A 125 -21.82 -11.91 -0.69
C ALA A 125 -20.69 -12.42 -1.58
N GLY A 126 -21.00 -13.19 -2.64
CA GLY A 126 -20.04 -13.64 -3.64
C GLY A 126 -19.43 -12.50 -4.47
N GLN A 127 -20.14 -11.37 -4.61
CA GLN A 127 -19.64 -10.18 -5.30
C GLN A 127 -18.45 -9.54 -4.57
N CYS A 128 -18.30 -9.79 -3.27
CA CYS A 128 -17.30 -9.16 -2.43
C CYS A 128 -16.47 -10.23 -1.71
N GLY A 129 -15.34 -10.62 -2.32
CA GLY A 129 -14.41 -11.59 -1.75
C GLY A 129 -13.51 -10.98 -0.66
N SER A 130 -13.13 -11.80 0.33
CA SER A 130 -12.38 -11.39 1.54
C SER A 130 -13.03 -10.20 2.26
N GLN A 131 -14.28 -10.36 2.70
CA GLN A 131 -14.96 -9.34 3.50
C GLN A 131 -14.37 -9.27 4.92
N GLY A 132 -14.25 -8.06 5.47
CA GLY A 132 -13.67 -7.85 6.79
C GLY A 132 -13.33 -6.40 7.11
N VAL A 133 -12.57 -6.21 8.19
CA VAL A 133 -11.92 -4.95 8.55
C VAL A 133 -10.43 -5.21 8.66
N TYR A 134 -9.64 -4.47 7.90
CA TYR A 134 -8.21 -4.70 7.74
C TYR A 134 -7.41 -3.45 8.08
N GLN A 135 -6.29 -3.66 8.78
CA GLN A 135 -5.30 -2.63 9.05
C GLN A 135 -4.47 -2.37 7.79
N MET A 136 -4.28 -1.11 7.41
CA MET A 136 -3.20 -0.75 6.50
C MET A 136 -1.88 -0.86 7.27
N PRO A 137 -0.91 -1.67 6.81
CA PRO A 137 0.41 -1.67 7.41
C PRO A 137 1.07 -0.29 7.18
N ILE A 138 1.48 0.37 8.26
CA ILE A 138 2.35 1.54 8.23
C ILE A 138 3.75 1.03 8.57
N GLN A 139 4.69 1.08 7.63
CA GLN A 139 6.00 0.40 7.73
C GLN A 139 7.13 1.20 7.10
N THR A 140 8.36 0.97 7.56
CA THR A 140 9.61 1.51 6.98
C THR A 140 10.05 0.81 5.68
N PHE A 141 9.18 -0.02 5.10
CA PHE A 141 9.34 -0.65 3.79
C PHE A 141 7.97 -0.79 3.11
N ARG A 142 7.95 -0.71 1.77
CA ARG A 142 6.71 -0.84 0.98
C ARG A 142 6.11 -2.24 1.12
N THR A 143 4.91 -2.33 1.68
CA THR A 143 4.16 -3.57 1.88
C THR A 143 2.65 -3.31 1.93
N PHE A 144 1.84 -4.35 1.78
CA PHE A 144 0.37 -4.28 1.65
C PHE A 144 -0.33 -5.16 2.69
N GLY A 145 -1.55 -4.77 3.07
CA GLY A 145 -2.45 -5.60 3.88
C GLY A 145 -3.12 -6.73 3.06
N PRO A 146 -4.06 -7.48 3.67
CA PRO A 146 -4.79 -8.55 2.98
C PRO A 146 -5.60 -8.06 1.77
N SER A 147 -5.54 -8.81 0.66
CA SER A 147 -6.29 -8.46 -0.55
C SER A 147 -7.80 -8.71 -0.41
N VAL A 148 -8.59 -7.72 -0.80
CA VAL A 148 -10.05 -7.81 -0.99
C VAL A 148 -10.38 -7.93 -2.48
N ARG A 149 -11.53 -8.50 -2.84
CA ARG A 149 -11.91 -8.76 -4.25
C ARG A 149 -13.29 -8.18 -4.55
N VAL A 150 -13.37 -7.29 -5.53
CA VAL A 150 -14.63 -6.95 -6.21
C VAL A 150 -14.82 -7.97 -7.35
N ASP A 151 -15.86 -8.79 -7.30
CA ASP A 151 -16.36 -9.53 -8.47
C ASP A 151 -17.05 -8.54 -9.41
N THR A 152 -16.91 -8.76 -10.71
CA THR A 152 -17.44 -7.88 -11.76
C THR A 152 -18.32 -8.62 -12.76
N ASP A 153 -18.80 -9.81 -12.36
CA ASP A 153 -19.94 -10.48 -12.97
C ASP A 153 -21.27 -9.88 -12.47
N ASN A 154 -22.36 -10.09 -13.23
CA ASN A 154 -23.66 -9.42 -13.07
C ASN A 154 -24.47 -9.85 -11.82
N ARG A 155 -23.86 -9.80 -10.63
CA ARG A 155 -24.51 -10.04 -9.35
C ARG A 155 -25.29 -8.81 -8.89
N SER A 156 -26.41 -9.04 -8.22
CA SER A 156 -27.18 -7.98 -7.60
C SER A 156 -26.53 -7.51 -6.30
N GLY A 157 -26.14 -6.24 -6.23
CA GLY A 157 -25.56 -5.62 -5.05
C GLY A 157 -24.36 -4.75 -5.39
N TRP A 158 -23.63 -4.34 -4.35
CA TRP A 158 -22.38 -3.61 -4.49
C TRP A 158 -21.44 -3.87 -3.31
N CYS A 159 -20.14 -3.70 -3.53
CA CYS A 159 -19.15 -3.79 -2.46
C CYS A 159 -18.90 -2.43 -1.83
N ASN A 160 -19.20 -2.30 -0.54
CA ASN A 160 -18.89 -1.11 0.26
C ASN A 160 -17.43 -1.16 0.71
N LEU A 161 -16.60 -0.28 0.17
CA LEU A 161 -15.24 -0.03 0.62
C LEU A 161 -15.26 1.22 1.52
N THR A 162 -14.86 1.06 2.78
CA THR A 162 -14.90 2.12 3.80
C THR A 162 -13.52 2.35 4.40
N PHE A 163 -12.99 3.55 4.25
CA PHE A 163 -11.73 3.98 4.85
C PHE A 163 -11.96 4.71 6.17
N ALA A 164 -11.14 4.44 7.17
CA ALA A 164 -11.14 5.15 8.46
C ALA A 164 -9.71 5.49 8.90
N VAL A 165 -9.57 6.63 9.58
CA VAL A 165 -8.32 7.09 10.19
C VAL A 165 -8.57 7.32 11.68
N SER A 166 -7.54 7.07 12.51
CA SER A 166 -7.62 7.14 13.96
C SER A 166 -6.24 7.34 14.59
N GLY A 167 -6.19 7.51 15.92
CA GLY A 167 -4.95 7.69 16.68
C GLY A 167 -4.34 9.10 16.59
N ARG A 168 -4.44 9.73 15.41
CA ARG A 168 -4.00 11.10 15.14
C ARG A 168 -5.07 11.92 14.41
N SER A 169 -5.14 13.21 14.74
CA SER A 169 -6.06 14.21 14.16
C SER A 169 -5.42 15.01 13.03
N ASP A 170 -4.09 15.06 12.97
CA ASP A 170 -3.29 15.73 11.96
C ASP A 170 -3.03 14.85 10.72
N VAL A 171 -3.65 13.67 10.64
CA VAL A 171 -3.53 12.73 9.51
C VAL A 171 -4.90 12.50 8.88
N GLY A 172 -4.97 12.55 7.55
CA GLY A 172 -6.18 12.24 6.78
C GLY A 172 -5.88 11.51 5.49
N LEU A 173 -6.84 10.70 5.03
CA LEU A 173 -6.80 10.02 3.75
C LEU A 173 -7.89 10.62 2.85
N ASP A 174 -7.48 11.36 1.83
CA ASP A 174 -8.40 11.80 0.78
C ASP A 174 -8.70 10.64 -0.17
N VAL A 175 -9.96 10.53 -0.55
CA VAL A 175 -10.50 9.54 -1.47
C VAL A 175 -11.23 10.27 -2.57
N GLN A 176 -10.75 10.12 -3.80
CA GLN A 176 -11.43 10.60 -5.00
C GLN A 176 -12.03 9.39 -5.71
N PHE A 177 -13.34 9.45 -5.93
CA PHE A 177 -14.13 8.40 -6.55
C PHE A 177 -15.17 9.03 -7.46
N TYR A 178 -15.08 8.77 -8.76
CA TYR A 178 -15.94 9.38 -9.79
C TYR A 178 -16.24 8.40 -10.93
N PRO A 179 -17.40 8.54 -11.59
CA PRO A 179 -17.82 7.59 -12.62
C PRO A 179 -17.19 7.86 -13.99
N ASP A 180 -17.10 6.80 -14.78
CA ASP A 180 -16.53 6.72 -16.12
C ASP A 180 -17.45 5.83 -16.99
N GLY A 181 -18.68 6.32 -17.16
CA GLY A 181 -19.84 5.57 -17.66
C GLY A 181 -21.08 5.86 -16.82
N ASP A 182 -21.87 4.83 -16.47
CA ASP A 182 -23.04 5.02 -15.60
C ASP A 182 -22.64 5.40 -14.17
N SER A 183 -23.06 6.59 -13.75
CA SER A 183 -22.84 7.12 -12.40
C SER A 183 -23.48 6.30 -11.28
N ALA A 184 -24.53 5.52 -11.57
CA ALA A 184 -25.18 4.67 -10.59
C ALA A 184 -24.37 3.39 -10.27
N GLN A 185 -23.22 3.16 -10.91
CA GLN A 185 -22.28 2.09 -10.54
C GLN A 185 -21.33 2.50 -9.40
N CYS A 186 -21.24 3.79 -9.08
CA CYS A 186 -20.18 4.36 -8.24
C CYS A 186 -20.73 5.03 -6.98
N LEU A 187 -21.43 4.28 -6.11
CA LEU A 187 -22.16 4.86 -4.98
C LEU A 187 -21.24 5.68 -4.06
N GLY A 188 -21.69 6.89 -3.70
CA GLY A 188 -20.92 7.83 -2.89
C GLY A 188 -19.96 8.74 -3.69
N TYR A 189 -19.93 8.63 -5.02
CA TYR A 189 -19.10 9.44 -5.91
C TYR A 189 -19.22 10.96 -5.70
N LEU A 190 -18.23 11.68 -6.25
CA LEU A 190 -18.26 13.11 -6.50
C LEU A 190 -17.81 13.38 -7.95
N PRO A 191 -18.00 14.60 -8.49
CA PRO A 191 -17.40 14.99 -9.77
C PRO A 191 -15.88 14.84 -9.76
N ALA A 192 -15.29 14.53 -10.93
CA ALA A 192 -13.84 14.47 -11.10
C ALA A 192 -13.16 15.78 -10.61
N GLY A 193 -12.03 15.65 -9.92
CA GLY A 193 -11.36 16.76 -9.22
C GLY A 193 -11.83 17.00 -7.78
N GLN A 194 -13.01 16.50 -7.38
CA GLN A 194 -13.48 16.55 -5.98
C GLN A 194 -13.11 15.28 -5.21
N TYR A 195 -13.19 15.33 -3.88
CA TYR A 195 -12.82 14.22 -3.00
C TYR A 195 -13.52 14.31 -1.63
N ARG A 196 -13.54 13.19 -0.89
CA ARG A 196 -13.92 13.11 0.52
C ARG A 196 -12.66 12.81 1.36
N THR A 197 -12.61 13.25 2.62
CA THR A 197 -11.46 12.96 3.50
C THR A 197 -11.89 12.08 4.66
N ALA A 198 -11.26 10.91 4.78
CA ALA A 198 -11.32 10.11 6.00
C ALA A 198 -10.35 10.70 7.03
N TYR A 199 -10.83 10.98 8.24
CA TYR A 199 -10.04 11.48 9.37
C TYR A 199 -10.60 10.94 10.69
N ALA A 200 -9.96 11.26 11.82
CA ALA A 200 -10.39 10.81 13.15
C ALA A 200 -11.89 11.10 13.42
N GLY A 201 -12.69 10.03 13.53
CA GLY A 201 -14.15 10.11 13.76
C GLY A 201 -15.01 10.29 12.50
N ASN A 202 -14.42 10.53 11.32
CA ASN A 202 -15.12 10.67 10.04
C ASN A 202 -14.61 9.65 9.01
N PRO A 203 -15.21 8.45 8.92
CA PRO A 203 -14.88 7.48 7.88
C PRO A 203 -15.50 7.87 6.52
N VAL A 204 -14.91 7.39 5.43
CA VAL A 204 -15.43 7.57 4.06
C VAL A 204 -15.80 6.22 3.47
N THR A 205 -17.08 6.04 3.14
CA THR A 205 -17.60 4.88 2.41
C THR A 205 -17.89 5.23 0.96
N LEU A 206 -17.52 4.32 0.07
CA LEU A 206 -17.92 4.27 -1.34
C LEU A 206 -18.43 2.86 -1.66
N GLY A 207 -19.34 2.74 -2.63
CA GLY A 207 -19.85 1.48 -3.13
C GLY A 207 -19.44 1.25 -4.58
N ILE A 208 -18.95 0.05 -4.89
CA ILE A 208 -18.59 -0.39 -6.24
C ILE A 208 -19.65 -1.41 -6.67
N ASP A 209 -20.54 -1.01 -7.56
CA ASP A 209 -21.64 -1.80 -8.12
C ASP A 209 -21.25 -2.26 -9.53
N ALA A 210 -21.27 -3.58 -9.73
CA ALA A 210 -20.77 -4.22 -10.95
C ALA A 210 -21.81 -5.16 -11.58
N ASP A 211 -23.09 -4.81 -11.48
CA ASP A 211 -24.24 -5.51 -12.07
C ASP A 211 -24.27 -5.64 -13.62
N GLY A 212 -23.17 -5.33 -14.32
CA GLY A 212 -23.00 -5.54 -15.75
C GLY A 212 -23.41 -4.39 -16.67
N ARG A 213 -23.64 -3.18 -16.15
CA ARG A 213 -23.83 -1.97 -16.97
C ARG A 213 -22.49 -1.48 -17.53
N SER A 214 -22.48 -0.96 -18.76
CA SER A 214 -21.27 -0.43 -19.40
C SER A 214 -20.80 0.85 -18.70
N GLY A 215 -19.63 0.81 -18.07
CA GLY A 215 -19.10 1.95 -17.35
C GLY A 215 -17.95 1.56 -16.43
N GLY A 216 -17.86 2.22 -15.29
CA GLY A 216 -16.81 1.98 -14.33
C GLY A 216 -16.61 3.15 -13.39
N CYS A 217 -15.74 2.94 -12.40
CA CYS A 217 -15.45 3.92 -11.36
C CYS A 217 -13.95 4.17 -11.26
N GLN A 218 -13.55 5.42 -11.46
CA GLN A 218 -12.18 5.88 -11.29
C GLN A 218 -11.91 6.16 -9.81
N PHE A 219 -10.78 5.68 -9.31
CA PHE A 219 -10.42 5.71 -7.89
C PHE A 219 -8.98 6.16 -7.68
N LEU A 220 -8.79 7.17 -6.82
CA LEU A 220 -7.49 7.69 -6.40
C LEU A 220 -7.47 7.87 -4.88
N LEU A 221 -6.29 7.70 -4.28
CA LEU A 221 -6.02 8.04 -2.87
C LEU A 221 -4.93 9.11 -2.77
N ARG A 222 -5.03 9.94 -1.73
CA ARG A 222 -3.96 10.85 -1.30
C ARG A 222 -3.87 10.85 0.22
N LEU A 223 -2.70 10.56 0.76
CA LEU A 223 -2.42 10.79 2.17
C LEU A 223 -2.15 12.28 2.40
N ARG A 224 -2.62 12.81 3.53
CA ARG A 224 -2.33 14.18 3.97
C ARG A 224 -1.90 14.21 5.43
N ARG A 225 -1.04 15.19 5.71
CA ARG A 225 -0.75 15.71 7.04
C ARG A 225 -1.24 17.18 7.08
N PHE A 226 -1.72 17.63 8.23
CA PHE A 226 -2.35 18.95 8.44
C PHE A 226 -1.53 19.88 9.33
#